data_AF-A0A4R6AV86-F1
#
_entry.id   AF-A0A4R6AV86-F1
#
_cell.length_a   1.000
_cell.length_b   1.000
_cell.length_c   1.000
_cell.angle_alpha   90.00
_cell.angle_beta   90.00
_cell.angle_gamma   90.00
#
_symmetry.space_group_name_H-M   'P 1'
#
loop_
_entity.id
_entity.type
_entity.pdbx_description
1 polymer ?
#
loop_
_entity_poly.entity_id
_entity_poly.type
_entity_poly.pdbx_seq_one_letter_code
_entity_poly.pdbx_strand_id
1 'polypeptide(L)'
;MIAVVDYGFGNVRSLWNALDFLGAEAEITRDPEDFDTADRIVLPGVGAFGDAIAAIRELGLEKPLTRHALETRKPMFGICLGMQLFANHSAEHGGHDGLGWIDAHVDRICPKDRDVKVPQVGWNTLQVKGAEWLFSGLPAQQNDVYFVHSYHMLCTDSHDLAATTNHGGLVTAAISRGNLTATQFHPEKSQDNGLRILQNWLEHDFDA
;
A
#
# COMPACT_ATOMS: atom_id res chain seq x y z
N MET A 1 -12.73 -8.44 12.16
CA MET A 1 -12.95 -7.02 11.79
C MET A 1 -11.68 -6.39 11.25
N ILE A 2 -11.78 -5.59 10.18
CA ILE A 2 -10.70 -4.82 9.56
C ILE A 2 -10.90 -3.34 9.84
N ALA A 3 -9.89 -2.67 10.41
CA ALA A 3 -9.90 -1.22 10.53
C ALA A 3 -9.34 -0.58 9.26
N VAL A 4 -10.16 0.20 8.55
CA VAL A 4 -9.74 1.05 7.44
C VAL A 4 -9.50 2.45 7.99
N VAL A 5 -8.24 2.88 8.03
CA VAL A 5 -7.85 4.12 8.69
C VAL A 5 -8.40 5.34 7.94
N ASP A 6 -9.23 6.15 8.62
CA ASP A 6 -9.78 7.41 8.11
C ASP A 6 -9.01 8.61 8.63
N TYR A 7 -8.00 9.03 7.88
CA TYR A 7 -7.25 10.25 8.17
C TYR A 7 -7.54 11.36 7.14
N GLY A 8 -8.66 11.25 6.41
CA GLY A 8 -9.09 12.24 5.41
C GLY A 8 -8.47 12.08 4.02
N PHE A 9 -7.58 11.11 3.82
CA PHE A 9 -6.97 10.81 2.52
C PHE A 9 -7.26 9.37 2.14
N GLY A 10 -7.88 9.18 0.98
CA GLY A 10 -8.18 7.85 0.45
C GLY A 10 -9.55 7.77 -0.21
N ASN A 11 -9.68 6.87 -1.19
CA ASN A 11 -11.00 6.47 -1.68
C ASN A 11 -11.53 5.31 -0.81
N VAL A 12 -11.77 5.60 0.46
CA VAL A 12 -12.17 4.60 1.48
C VAL A 12 -13.43 3.83 1.09
N ARG A 13 -14.33 4.44 0.31
CA ARG A 13 -15.58 3.80 -0.12
C ARG A 13 -15.37 2.70 -1.16
N SER A 14 -14.49 2.90 -2.14
CA SER A 14 -14.19 1.84 -3.12
C SER A 14 -13.49 0.66 -2.46
N LEU A 15 -12.57 0.93 -1.53
CA LEU A 15 -11.92 -0.12 -0.75
C LEU A 15 -12.93 -0.86 0.12
N TRP A 16 -13.79 -0.15 0.84
CA TRP A 16 -14.83 -0.75 1.67
C TRP A 16 -15.75 -1.65 0.84
N ASN A 17 -16.22 -1.20 -0.32
CA ASN A 17 -17.04 -2.02 -1.22
C ASN A 17 -16.31 -3.31 -1.66
N ALA A 18 -15.00 -3.25 -1.90
CA ALA A 18 -14.22 -4.42 -2.29
C ALA A 18 -14.07 -5.41 -1.13
N LEU A 19 -13.87 -4.92 0.09
CA LEU A 19 -13.81 -5.75 1.31
C LEU A 19 -15.18 -6.38 1.60
N ASP A 20 -16.25 -5.61 1.52
CA ASP A 20 -17.63 -6.07 1.71
C ASP A 20 -18.00 -7.14 0.66
N PHE A 21 -17.63 -6.93 -0.61
CA PHE A 21 -17.83 -7.92 -1.67
C PHE A 21 -17.11 -9.25 -1.38
N LEU A 22 -15.94 -9.20 -0.75
CA LEU A 22 -15.19 -10.38 -0.32
C LEU A 22 -15.71 -11.00 0.98
N GLY A 23 -16.79 -10.45 1.56
CA GLY A 23 -17.40 -10.92 2.81
C GLY A 23 -16.62 -10.54 4.07
N ALA A 24 -15.70 -9.58 3.97
CA ALA A 24 -14.90 -9.14 5.11
C ALA A 24 -15.61 -8.01 5.88
N GLU A 25 -15.72 -8.17 7.19
CA GLU A 25 -16.21 -7.12 8.08
C GLU A 25 -15.16 -6.01 8.20
N ALA A 26 -15.47 -4.83 7.64
CA ALA A 26 -14.58 -3.67 7.64
C ALA A 26 -15.27 -2.42 8.18
N GLU A 27 -14.55 -1.67 9.00
CA GLU A 27 -14.99 -0.42 9.60
C GLU A 27 -14.04 0.73 9.21
N ILE A 28 -14.61 1.84 8.75
CA ILE A 28 -13.85 3.05 8.44
C ILE A 28 -13.77 3.88 9.73
N THR A 29 -12.58 4.00 10.29
CA THR A 29 -12.40 4.59 11.62
C THR A 29 -11.09 5.34 11.77
N ARG A 30 -11.11 6.27 12.72
CA ARG A 30 -9.95 7.01 13.21
C ARG A 30 -9.79 6.88 14.72
N ASP A 31 -10.57 6.02 15.36
CA ASP A 31 -10.47 5.76 16.80
C ASP A 31 -9.37 4.72 17.06
N PRO A 32 -8.33 5.06 17.86
CA PRO A 32 -7.33 4.08 18.26
C PRO A 32 -7.88 2.83 18.95
N GLU A 33 -9.05 2.90 19.62
CA GLU A 33 -9.66 1.73 20.27
C GLU A 33 -10.12 0.68 19.22
N ASP A 34 -10.57 1.13 18.06
CA ASP A 34 -10.92 0.23 16.96
C ASP A 34 -9.69 -0.46 16.37
N PHE A 35 -8.53 0.23 16.37
CA PHE A 35 -7.27 -0.39 15.94
C PHE A 35 -6.82 -1.47 16.93
N ASP A 36 -7.05 -1.28 18.22
CA ASP A 36 -6.74 -2.25 19.27
C ASP A 36 -7.58 -3.53 19.14
N THR A 37 -8.84 -3.41 18.71
CA THR A 37 -9.76 -4.56 18.57
C THR A 37 -9.76 -5.19 17.17
N ALA A 38 -9.31 -4.48 16.12
CA ALA A 38 -9.26 -5.00 14.77
C ALA A 38 -8.25 -6.15 14.61
N ASP A 39 -8.59 -7.15 13.80
CA ASP A 39 -7.67 -8.24 13.47
C ASP A 39 -6.59 -7.77 12.48
N ARG A 40 -6.93 -6.78 11.64
CA ARG A 40 -6.09 -6.26 10.56
C ARG A 40 -6.34 -4.78 10.35
N ILE A 41 -5.33 -4.06 9.86
CA ILE A 41 -5.41 -2.61 9.62
C ILE A 41 -5.04 -2.30 8.17
N VAL A 42 -5.85 -1.51 7.49
CA VAL A 42 -5.58 -1.00 6.15
C VAL A 42 -5.34 0.50 6.21
N LEU A 43 -4.21 0.95 5.69
CA LEU A 43 -3.86 2.35 5.50
C LEU A 43 -4.03 2.68 3.99
N PRO A 44 -5.22 3.12 3.55
CA PRO A 44 -5.41 3.58 2.17
C PRO A 44 -4.86 5.00 2.02
N GLY A 45 -4.56 5.45 0.80
CA GLY A 45 -4.32 6.87 0.60
C GLY A 45 -4.26 7.30 -0.86
N VAL A 46 -4.64 8.55 -1.10
CA VAL A 46 -4.49 9.29 -2.36
C VAL A 46 -4.09 10.74 -2.04
N GLY A 47 -3.49 11.46 -2.97
CA GLY A 47 -3.07 12.85 -2.76
C GLY A 47 -1.57 12.96 -2.48
N ALA A 48 -1.16 14.03 -1.79
CA ALA A 48 0.24 14.34 -1.52
C ALA A 48 0.71 13.75 -0.17
N PHE A 49 1.94 13.25 -0.15
CA PHE A 49 2.62 12.65 0.99
C PHE A 49 2.71 13.60 2.19
N GLY A 50 3.15 14.84 1.94
CA GLY A 50 3.30 15.84 3.00
C GLY A 50 1.99 16.14 3.72
N ASP A 51 0.91 16.31 2.98
CA ASP A 51 -0.42 16.59 3.54
C ASP A 51 -0.97 15.38 4.31
N ALA A 52 -0.77 14.17 3.77
CA ALA A 52 -1.20 12.94 4.40
C ALA A 52 -0.50 12.67 5.73
N ILE A 53 0.83 12.80 5.81
CA ILE A 53 1.55 12.60 7.06
C ILE A 53 1.23 13.69 8.09
N ALA A 54 1.01 14.93 7.64
CA ALA A 54 0.57 16.02 8.51
C ALA A 54 -0.79 15.69 9.14
N ALA A 55 -1.75 15.20 8.35
CA ALA A 55 -3.07 14.82 8.85
C ALA A 55 -3.01 13.64 9.84
N ILE A 56 -2.22 12.60 9.57
CA ILE A 56 -1.99 11.49 10.50
C ILE A 56 -1.46 12.00 11.85
N ARG A 57 -0.52 12.94 11.82
CA ARG A 57 0.09 13.54 13.02
C ARG A 57 -0.88 14.43 13.78
N GLU A 58 -1.62 15.29 13.07
CA GLU A 58 -2.62 16.20 13.66
C GLU A 58 -3.73 15.42 14.37
N LEU A 59 -4.16 14.29 13.78
CA LEU A 59 -5.15 13.39 14.36
C LEU A 59 -4.59 12.48 15.47
N GLY A 60 -3.27 12.54 15.75
CA GLY A 60 -2.62 11.71 16.77
C GLY A 60 -2.55 10.22 16.41
N LEU A 61 -2.69 9.86 15.13
CA LEU A 61 -2.77 8.48 14.66
C LEU A 61 -1.40 7.82 14.47
N GLU A 62 -0.32 8.59 14.33
CA GLU A 62 1.03 8.04 14.08
C GLU A 62 1.47 7.05 15.17
N LYS A 63 1.29 7.42 16.43
CA LYS A 63 1.69 6.58 17.57
C LYS A 63 0.92 5.25 17.64
N PRO A 64 -0.43 5.22 17.63
CA PRO A 64 -1.16 3.95 17.67
C PRO A 64 -0.90 3.10 16.42
N LEU A 65 -0.81 3.70 15.23
CA LEU A 65 -0.47 2.96 14.00
C LEU A 65 0.92 2.34 14.08
N THR A 66 1.92 3.08 14.55
CA THR A 66 3.30 2.60 14.69
C THR A 66 3.42 1.50 15.73
N ARG A 67 2.71 1.62 16.87
CA ARG A 67 2.61 0.55 17.86
C ARG A 67 2.07 -0.73 17.23
N HIS A 68 1.00 -0.65 16.43
CA HIS A 68 0.44 -1.84 15.78
C HIS A 68 1.34 -2.42 14.69
N ALA A 69 1.98 -1.56 13.89
CA ALA A 69 2.88 -1.97 12.83
C ALA A 69 4.14 -2.68 13.36
N LEU A 70 4.77 -2.11 14.39
CA LEU A 70 6.13 -2.51 14.81
C LEU A 70 6.19 -3.30 16.11
N GLU A 71 5.31 -3.01 17.08
CA GLU A 71 5.36 -3.63 18.41
C GLU A 71 4.40 -4.82 18.50
N THR A 72 3.10 -4.61 18.25
CA THR A 72 2.10 -5.69 18.32
C THR A 72 2.01 -6.49 17.04
N ARG A 73 2.70 -6.06 15.98
CA ARG A 73 2.82 -6.72 14.68
C ARG A 73 1.47 -7.11 14.03
N LYS A 74 0.45 -6.26 14.16
CA LYS A 74 -0.83 -6.49 13.48
C LYS A 74 -0.62 -6.50 11.96
N PRO A 75 -1.33 -7.34 11.19
CA PRO A 75 -1.28 -7.27 9.73
C PRO A 75 -1.68 -5.88 9.23
N MET A 76 -0.74 -5.20 8.56
CA MET A 76 -0.90 -3.88 7.97
C MET A 76 -0.96 -3.99 6.45
N PHE A 77 -1.90 -3.29 5.81
CA PHE A 77 -1.96 -3.16 4.35
C PHE A 77 -1.94 -1.71 3.89
N GLY A 78 -0.86 -1.28 3.25
CA GLY A 78 -0.75 0.06 2.66
C GLY A 78 -1.20 0.09 1.20
N ILE A 79 -2.03 1.05 0.79
CA ILE A 79 -2.47 1.18 -0.62
C ILE A 79 -2.08 2.55 -1.19
N CYS A 80 -1.37 2.53 -2.32
CA CYS A 80 -0.90 3.69 -3.08
C CYS A 80 -0.13 4.68 -2.20
N LEU A 81 -0.73 5.80 -1.78
CA LEU A 81 -0.07 6.72 -0.85
C LEU A 81 0.17 6.06 0.52
N GLY A 82 -0.73 5.20 0.96
CA GLY A 82 -0.55 4.43 2.20
C GLY A 82 0.68 3.53 2.17
N MET A 83 1.00 2.94 1.01
CA MET A 83 2.27 2.23 0.82
C MET A 83 3.45 3.19 0.99
N GLN A 84 3.41 4.34 0.32
CA GLN A 84 4.50 5.31 0.35
C GLN A 84 4.78 5.79 1.78
N LEU A 85 3.74 6.03 2.57
CA LEU A 85 3.84 6.48 3.97
C LEU A 85 4.62 5.50 4.87
N PHE A 86 4.74 4.21 4.51
CA PHE A 86 5.56 3.26 5.26
C PHE A 86 7.07 3.58 5.18
N ALA A 87 7.50 4.33 4.17
CA ALA A 87 8.90 4.73 3.98
C ALA A 87 9.40 5.66 5.09
N ASN A 88 10.72 5.81 5.17
CA ASN A 88 11.35 6.81 6.04
C ASN A 88 11.08 8.24 5.58
N HIS A 89 11.11 8.48 4.27
CA HIS A 89 11.09 9.83 3.72
C HIS A 89 10.51 9.89 2.30
N SER A 90 9.94 11.03 1.92
CA SER A 90 9.51 11.37 0.55
C SER A 90 10.06 12.71 0.08
N ALA A 91 10.51 12.74 -1.17
CA ALA A 91 10.94 13.96 -1.87
C ALA A 91 9.77 14.71 -2.58
N GLU A 92 8.52 14.25 -2.40
CA GLU A 92 7.37 14.89 -3.04
C GLU A 92 7.15 16.31 -2.51
N HIS A 93 7.20 17.29 -3.43
CA HIS A 93 6.99 18.71 -3.14
C HIS A 93 7.88 19.30 -2.03
N GLY A 94 9.01 18.67 -1.72
CA GLY A 94 9.86 19.03 -0.59
C GLY A 94 10.54 17.81 -0.01
N GLY A 95 10.82 17.83 1.29
CA GLY A 95 11.27 16.66 2.05
C GLY A 95 10.35 16.44 3.24
N HIS A 96 9.83 15.22 3.37
CA HIS A 96 8.86 14.85 4.40
C HIS A 96 9.22 13.50 5.02
N ASP A 97 9.33 13.46 6.35
CA ASP A 97 9.49 12.21 7.09
C ASP A 97 8.17 11.42 7.07
N GLY A 98 8.24 10.15 6.68
CA GLY A 98 7.12 9.22 6.72
C GLY A 98 6.94 8.55 8.08
N LEU A 99 6.27 7.40 8.10
CA LEU A 99 6.07 6.59 9.30
C LEU A 99 7.31 5.76 9.65
N GLY A 100 8.22 5.53 8.69
CA GLY A 100 9.51 4.88 8.93
C GLY A 100 9.41 3.41 9.33
N TRP A 101 8.40 2.69 8.83
CA TRP A 101 8.22 1.26 9.09
C TRP A 101 9.07 0.37 8.18
N ILE A 102 9.42 0.88 7.00
CA ILE A 102 10.28 0.24 6.01
C ILE A 102 11.45 1.17 5.69
N ASP A 103 12.65 0.61 5.62
CA ASP A 103 13.85 1.33 5.17
C ASP A 103 13.80 1.58 3.66
N ALA A 104 13.14 2.67 3.30
CA ALA A 104 12.91 3.10 1.93
C ALA A 104 12.78 4.63 1.87
N HIS A 105 12.91 5.16 0.66
CA HIS A 105 12.56 6.54 0.34
C HIS A 105 11.60 6.59 -0.85
N VAL A 106 10.86 7.67 -0.99
CA VAL A 106 9.89 7.88 -2.07
C VAL A 106 10.37 9.02 -2.96
N ASP A 107 10.55 8.73 -4.24
CA ASP A 107 11.07 9.67 -5.23
C ASP A 107 10.19 9.74 -6.47
N ARG A 108 10.34 10.83 -7.22
CA ARG A 108 9.60 11.01 -8.48
C ARG A 108 10.09 10.00 -9.51
N ILE A 109 9.15 9.35 -10.19
CA ILE A 109 9.47 8.47 -11.32
C ILE A 109 10.21 9.30 -12.38
N CYS A 110 11.42 8.86 -12.72
CA CYS A 110 12.26 9.46 -13.74
C CYS A 110 12.50 8.43 -14.86
N PRO A 111 11.59 8.33 -15.85
CA PRO A 111 11.73 7.37 -16.94
C PRO A 111 13.03 7.60 -17.73
N LYS A 112 13.69 6.52 -18.13
CA LYS A 112 14.85 6.54 -19.04
C LYS A 112 14.44 6.95 -20.45
N ASP A 113 13.24 6.53 -20.86
CA ASP A 113 12.62 6.91 -22.12
C ASP A 113 11.73 8.14 -21.91
N ARG A 114 12.00 9.22 -22.64
CA ARG A 114 11.28 10.50 -22.52
C ARG A 114 9.85 10.45 -23.05
N ASP A 115 9.51 9.44 -23.84
CA ASP A 115 8.14 9.27 -24.35
C ASP A 115 7.19 8.67 -23.30
N VAL A 116 7.74 8.10 -22.22
CA VAL A 116 6.97 7.58 -21.09
C VAL A 116 6.48 8.75 -20.22
N LYS A 117 5.16 8.90 -20.12
CA LYS A 117 4.51 9.97 -19.37
C LYS A 117 4.51 9.71 -17.86
N VAL A 118 4.63 10.79 -17.08
CA VAL A 118 4.45 10.80 -15.61
C VAL A 118 3.34 11.83 -15.30
N PRO A 119 2.29 11.49 -14.51
CA PRO A 119 2.11 10.26 -13.74
C PRO A 119 1.96 8.99 -14.59
N GLN A 120 2.34 7.84 -14.02
CA GLN A 120 1.90 6.53 -14.49
C GLN A 120 0.40 6.43 -14.22
N VAL A 121 -0.41 6.39 -15.28
CA VAL A 121 -1.87 6.25 -15.18
C VAL A 121 -2.32 5.14 -16.12
N GLY A 122 -2.93 4.10 -15.55
CA GLY A 122 -3.49 2.99 -16.31
C GLY A 122 -3.08 1.63 -15.79
N TRP A 123 -3.36 0.62 -16.60
CA TRP A 123 -3.06 -0.78 -16.31
C TRP A 123 -1.61 -1.08 -16.64
N ASN A 124 -0.91 -1.79 -15.74
CA ASN A 124 0.44 -2.27 -15.98
C ASN A 124 0.63 -3.65 -15.33
N THR A 125 1.52 -4.44 -15.92
CA THR A 125 1.76 -5.84 -15.57
C THR A 125 2.71 -5.95 -14.38
N LEU A 126 2.44 -6.90 -13.48
CA LEU A 126 3.30 -7.18 -12.34
C LEU A 126 4.42 -8.16 -12.68
N GLN A 127 5.63 -7.83 -12.24
CA GLN A 127 6.78 -8.73 -12.18
C GLN A 127 6.95 -9.17 -10.72
N VAL A 128 6.37 -10.32 -10.40
CA VAL A 128 6.38 -10.89 -9.04
C VAL A 128 7.75 -11.51 -8.74
N LYS A 129 8.30 -11.22 -7.57
CA LYS A 129 9.62 -11.72 -7.15
C LYS A 129 9.49 -13.10 -6.49
N GLY A 130 9.70 -14.17 -7.24
CA GLY A 130 9.64 -15.53 -6.67
C GLY A 130 8.21 -15.97 -6.34
N ALA A 131 8.04 -16.77 -5.29
CA ALA A 131 6.75 -17.32 -4.88
C ALA A 131 6.10 -16.46 -3.78
N GLU A 132 5.58 -15.30 -4.17
CA GLU A 132 4.94 -14.38 -3.23
C GLU A 132 3.46 -14.75 -3.02
N TRP A 133 3.12 -15.03 -1.76
CA TRP A 133 1.78 -15.48 -1.36
C TRP A 133 0.68 -14.49 -1.78
N LEU A 134 0.97 -13.19 -1.73
CA LEU A 134 0.03 -12.11 -2.05
C LEU A 134 -0.52 -12.20 -3.49
N PHE A 135 0.27 -12.77 -4.41
CA PHE A 135 -0.07 -12.89 -5.82
C PHE A 135 -0.51 -14.30 -6.22
N SER A 136 -0.77 -15.18 -5.25
CA SER A 136 -1.14 -16.56 -5.51
C SER A 136 -2.47 -16.67 -6.27
N GLY A 137 -2.46 -17.44 -7.35
CA GLY A 137 -3.62 -17.61 -8.23
C GLY A 137 -3.77 -16.53 -9.31
N LEU A 138 -2.89 -15.53 -9.39
CA LEU A 138 -2.89 -14.60 -10.52
C LEU A 138 -2.31 -15.27 -11.78
N PRO A 139 -2.93 -15.09 -12.96
CA PRO A 139 -2.39 -15.63 -14.20
C PRO A 139 -1.10 -14.89 -14.59
N ALA A 140 -0.02 -15.62 -14.86
CA ALA A 140 1.29 -15.04 -15.18
C ALA A 140 1.30 -14.09 -16.40
N GLN A 141 0.32 -14.22 -17.30
CA GLN A 141 0.22 -13.43 -18.53
C GLN A 141 -0.91 -12.39 -18.49
N GLN A 142 -1.66 -12.30 -17.38
CA GLN A 142 -2.83 -11.43 -17.23
C GLN A 142 -2.93 -10.89 -15.80
N ASN A 143 -1.81 -10.57 -15.17
CA ASN A 143 -1.75 -10.01 -13.81
C ASN A 143 -1.68 -8.47 -13.81
N ASP A 144 -2.35 -7.84 -14.77
CA ASP A 144 -2.42 -6.39 -14.88
C ASP A 144 -3.20 -5.77 -13.72
N VAL A 145 -2.69 -4.66 -13.19
CA VAL A 145 -3.28 -3.91 -12.09
C VAL A 145 -3.23 -2.40 -12.39
N TYR A 146 -4.09 -1.63 -11.73
CA TYR A 146 -4.30 -0.22 -12.01
C TYR A 146 -3.42 0.70 -11.16
N PHE A 147 -2.59 1.50 -11.83
CA PHE A 147 -1.70 2.49 -11.25
C PHE A 147 -2.17 3.92 -11.54
N VAL A 148 -1.96 4.82 -10.58
CA VAL A 148 -2.16 6.28 -10.73
C VAL A 148 -1.23 7.04 -9.77
N HIS A 149 0.02 7.31 -10.19
CA HIS A 149 1.02 7.93 -9.31
C HIS A 149 2.18 8.59 -10.09
N SER A 150 2.81 9.59 -9.47
CA SER A 150 4.03 10.24 -10.01
C SER A 150 5.31 9.85 -9.25
N TYR A 151 5.16 9.32 -8.04
CA TYR A 151 6.24 8.98 -7.13
C TYR A 151 6.22 7.49 -6.84
N HIS A 152 7.37 6.90 -6.51
CA HIS A 152 7.48 5.49 -6.18
C HIS A 152 8.45 5.25 -5.04
N MET A 153 8.20 4.17 -4.30
CA MET A 153 9.07 3.73 -3.22
C MET A 153 10.33 3.04 -3.78
N LEU A 154 11.47 3.37 -3.19
CA LEU A 154 12.79 2.80 -3.43
C LEU A 154 13.26 2.14 -2.13
N CYS A 155 13.09 0.81 -2.04
CA CYS A 155 13.51 0.03 -0.88
C CYS A 155 15.04 -0.13 -0.86
N THR A 156 15.65 0.07 0.30
CA THR A 156 17.08 -0.15 0.50
C THR A 156 17.40 -1.65 0.47
N ASP A 157 16.56 -2.48 1.10
CA ASP A 157 16.67 -3.94 1.05
C ASP A 157 15.78 -4.52 -0.04
N SER A 158 16.38 -5.28 -0.95
CA SER A 158 15.63 -5.98 -2.00
C SER A 158 14.70 -7.07 -1.44
N HIS A 159 14.91 -7.57 -0.23
CA HIS A 159 14.03 -8.57 0.39
C HIS A 159 12.64 -8.04 0.71
N ASP A 160 12.48 -6.73 0.81
CA ASP A 160 11.17 -6.11 1.03
C ASP A 160 10.32 -6.08 -0.23
N LEU A 161 10.94 -6.21 -1.41
CA LEU A 161 10.26 -6.12 -2.69
C LEU A 161 9.51 -7.41 -3.00
N ALA A 162 8.18 -7.35 -3.02
CA ALA A 162 7.32 -8.47 -3.41
C ALA A 162 7.03 -8.46 -4.92
N ALA A 163 6.84 -7.27 -5.51
CA ALA A 163 6.66 -7.14 -6.95
C ALA A 163 7.15 -5.79 -7.47
N THR A 164 7.55 -5.78 -8.73
CA THR A 164 7.88 -4.57 -9.48
C THR A 164 7.04 -4.46 -10.75
N THR A 165 7.05 -3.30 -11.38
CA THR A 165 6.54 -3.09 -12.73
C THR A 165 7.53 -2.24 -13.53
N ASN A 166 7.39 -2.22 -14.85
CA ASN A 166 8.23 -1.37 -15.71
C ASN A 166 7.41 -0.21 -16.26
N HIS A 167 7.83 1.02 -15.96
CA HIS A 167 7.24 2.24 -16.48
C HIS A 167 8.34 3.20 -16.95
N GLY A 168 9.04 2.81 -18.02
CA GLY A 168 10.26 3.50 -18.48
C GLY A 168 11.44 3.35 -17.52
N GLY A 169 11.38 2.38 -16.62
CA GLY A 169 12.25 2.19 -15.47
C GLY A 169 11.57 1.25 -14.47
N LEU A 170 12.35 0.64 -13.58
CA LEU A 170 11.81 -0.24 -12.56
C LEU A 170 11.08 0.57 -11.49
N VAL A 171 9.83 0.19 -11.22
CA VAL A 171 8.98 0.80 -10.20
C VAL A 171 8.60 -0.30 -9.21
N THR A 172 8.74 -0.03 -7.91
CA THR A 172 8.23 -0.92 -6.87
C THR A 172 6.71 -0.95 -6.93
N ALA A 173 6.14 -2.12 -7.20
CA ALA A 173 4.70 -2.31 -7.30
C ALA A 173 4.09 -2.79 -5.98
N ALA A 174 4.83 -3.57 -5.20
CA ALA A 174 4.42 -4.03 -3.88
C ALA A 174 5.61 -4.38 -2.99
N ILE A 175 5.39 -4.29 -1.67
CA ILE A 175 6.33 -4.73 -0.64
C ILE A 175 5.67 -5.76 0.29
N SER A 176 6.50 -6.61 0.88
CA SER A 176 6.12 -7.58 1.90
C SER A 176 7.27 -7.77 2.88
N ARG A 177 7.04 -7.43 4.16
CA ARG A 177 7.99 -7.63 5.26
C ARG A 177 7.23 -8.03 6.53
N GLY A 178 7.20 -9.34 6.83
CA GLY A 178 6.47 -9.86 7.98
C GLY A 178 4.98 -9.47 7.92
N ASN A 179 4.50 -8.74 8.93
CA ASN A 179 3.11 -8.25 9.00
C ASN A 179 2.84 -6.99 8.14
N LEU A 180 3.86 -6.42 7.50
CA LEU A 180 3.72 -5.23 6.66
C LEU A 180 3.61 -5.66 5.19
N THR A 181 2.47 -5.38 4.58
CA THR A 181 2.26 -5.59 3.15
C THR A 181 1.76 -4.29 2.54
N ALA A 182 2.17 -3.94 1.33
CA ALA A 182 1.65 -2.74 0.67
C ALA A 182 1.74 -2.81 -0.84
N THR A 183 0.84 -2.11 -1.54
CA THR A 183 0.79 -2.06 -3.00
C THR A 183 0.76 -0.62 -3.50
N GLN A 184 1.53 -0.32 -4.55
CA GLN A 184 1.54 0.99 -5.19
C GLN A 184 0.33 1.17 -6.11
N PHE A 185 -0.15 0.07 -6.68
CA PHE A 185 -1.41 0.01 -7.43
C PHE A 185 -2.61 -0.02 -6.47
N HIS A 186 -3.79 0.20 -7.04
CA HIS A 186 -5.07 0.19 -6.35
C HIS A 186 -5.78 -1.15 -6.55
N PRO A 187 -5.68 -2.13 -5.63
CA PRO A 187 -6.35 -3.41 -5.80
C PRO A 187 -7.88 -3.25 -5.87
N GLU A 188 -8.46 -2.27 -5.17
CA GLU A 188 -9.89 -1.96 -5.24
C GLU A 188 -10.35 -1.41 -6.61
N LYS A 189 -9.40 -1.08 -7.50
CA LYS A 189 -9.64 -0.64 -8.89
C LYS A 189 -9.11 -1.61 -9.94
N SER A 190 -8.55 -2.74 -9.52
CA SER A 190 -7.83 -3.68 -10.39
C SER A 190 -8.64 -4.91 -10.77
N GLN A 191 -9.98 -4.80 -10.76
CA GLN A 191 -10.92 -5.88 -11.13
C GLN A 191 -10.61 -7.21 -10.42
N ASP A 192 -10.78 -8.34 -11.09
CA ASP A 192 -10.62 -9.69 -10.53
C ASP A 192 -9.21 -9.91 -9.96
N ASN A 193 -8.17 -9.37 -10.61
CA ASN A 193 -6.80 -9.45 -10.09
C ASN A 193 -6.68 -8.72 -8.74
N GLY A 194 -7.25 -7.52 -8.66
CA GLY A 194 -7.27 -6.73 -7.44
C GLY A 194 -8.03 -7.39 -6.30
N LEU A 195 -9.21 -7.95 -6.60
CA LEU A 195 -10.00 -8.72 -5.64
C LEU A 195 -9.26 -9.96 -5.17
N ARG A 196 -8.57 -10.68 -6.08
CA ARG A 196 -7.77 -11.84 -5.73
C ARG A 196 -6.60 -11.48 -4.80
N ILE A 197 -5.93 -10.35 -5.04
CA ILE A 197 -4.85 -9.84 -4.19
C ILE A 197 -5.37 -9.51 -2.78
N LEU A 198 -6.51 -8.81 -2.69
CA LEU A 198 -7.14 -8.51 -1.40
C LEU A 198 -7.54 -9.80 -0.69
N GLN A 199 -8.17 -10.74 -1.39
CA GLN A 199 -8.54 -12.05 -0.84
C GLN A 199 -7.33 -12.79 -0.28
N ASN A 200 -6.22 -12.84 -1.03
CA ASN A 200 -4.99 -13.48 -0.56
C ASN A 200 -4.50 -12.83 0.74
N TRP A 201 -4.55 -11.50 0.87
CA TRP A 201 -4.19 -10.80 2.11
C TRP A 201 -5.14 -11.12 3.27
N LEU A 202 -6.44 -11.17 3.01
CA LEU A 202 -7.46 -11.51 4.01
C LEU A 202 -7.34 -12.94 4.54
N GLU A 203 -6.99 -13.88 3.67
CA GLU A 203 -6.87 -15.30 3.98
C GLU A 203 -5.48 -15.70 4.51
N HIS A 204 -4.48 -14.83 4.40
CA HIS A 204 -3.12 -15.14 4.84
C HIS A 204 -3.02 -15.24 6.37
N ASP A 205 -2.43 -16.32 6.85
CA ASP A 205 -2.07 -16.51 8.25
C ASP A 205 -0.73 -15.83 8.53
N PHE A 206 -0.78 -14.72 9.27
CA PHE A 206 0.40 -13.92 9.63
C PHE A 206 1.13 -14.42 10.88
N ASP A 207 0.59 -15.44 11.57
CA ASP A 207 1.18 -16.06 12.76
C ASP A 207 1.93 -17.37 12.44
N ALA A 208 1.89 -17.82 11.18
CA ALA A 208 2.47 -19.07 10.69
C ALA A 208 4.00 -19.04 10.47
#